data_AF-A0A7X7E9B2-F1
#
_entry.id   AF-A0A7X7E9B2-F1
#
_cell.length_a   1.000
_cell.length_b   1.000
_cell.length_c   1.000
_cell.angle_alpha   90.00
_cell.angle_beta   90.00
_cell.angle_gamma   90.00
#
_symmetry.space_group_name_H-M   'P 1'
#
loop_
_entity.id
_entity.type
_entity.pdbx_description
1 polymer ?
#
loop_
_entity_poly.entity_id
_entity_poly.type
_entity_poly.pdbx_seq_one_letter_code
_entity_poly.pdbx_strand_id
1 'polypeptide(L)'
;MGIRKIIQIDRDLCDGCGLCTTACAEGALALDEEGKAVLVRDLYCDGMGVCLDVCPTGALTIVEREGEEYDCEAAREHVVHTRGAEAAAAVHQGPGAPSAPAPSELTQWPVQLHLISPEAPYFQEADLLVAADCTAFARGSFHADLLRDRKIVVACPKLDDTGPYLKKLVDLIAANRPKSITIARMTVPCCGGLSRLVEEAVACSGVDVPVRTVMIGLDGEIVLDS
;
A
#
# COMPACT_ATOMS: atom_id res chain seq x y z
N MET A 1 -1.08 25.51 18.42
CA MET A 1 0.38 25.48 18.18
C MET A 1 0.92 24.26 18.90
N GLY A 2 1.54 23.34 18.18
CA GLY A 2 2.09 22.10 18.74
C GLY A 2 3.47 21.81 18.17
N ILE A 3 4.24 20.95 18.84
CA ILE A 3 5.52 20.45 18.31
C ILE A 3 5.19 19.46 17.20
N ARG A 4 5.66 19.74 15.98
CA ARG A 4 5.43 18.89 14.82
C ARG A 4 6.65 18.89 13.91
N LYS A 5 6.71 17.87 13.05
CA LYS A 5 7.68 17.78 11.97
C LYS A 5 7.31 18.76 10.87
N ILE A 6 8.26 19.61 10.50
CA ILE A 6 8.08 20.64 9.48
C ILE A 6 9.37 20.84 8.69
N ILE A 7 9.23 21.34 7.47
CA ILE A 7 10.36 21.62 6.61
C ILE A 7 11.11 22.87 7.09
N GLN A 8 12.42 22.75 7.18
CA GLN A 8 13.37 23.83 7.38
C GLN A 8 14.29 23.95 6.17
N ILE A 9 14.56 25.19 5.78
CA ILE A 9 15.34 25.53 4.60
C ILE A 9 16.64 26.20 5.06
N ASP A 10 17.77 25.66 4.63
CA ASP A 10 19.07 26.29 4.73
C ASP A 10 19.26 27.27 3.57
N ARG A 11 19.29 28.57 3.89
CA ARG A 11 19.39 29.64 2.88
C ARG A 11 20.75 29.71 2.21
N ASP A 12 21.81 29.25 2.89
CA ASP A 12 23.18 29.30 2.38
C ASP A 12 23.41 28.22 1.31
N LEU A 13 22.75 27.06 1.48
CA LEU A 13 22.79 25.96 0.52
C LEU A 13 21.75 26.06 -0.60
N CYS A 14 20.68 26.82 -0.40
CA CYS A 14 19.65 26.98 -1.42
C CYS A 14 20.20 27.79 -2.60
N ASP A 15 20.12 27.27 -3.83
CA ASP A 15 20.56 27.97 -5.04
C ASP A 15 19.43 28.69 -5.79
N GLY A 16 18.18 28.52 -5.33
CA GLY A 16 17.01 29.14 -5.94
C GLY A 16 16.44 28.42 -7.17
N CYS A 17 16.82 27.16 -7.43
CA CYS A 17 16.35 26.42 -8.60
C CYS A 17 14.83 26.20 -8.67
N GLY A 18 14.11 26.32 -7.56
CA GLY A 18 12.63 26.28 -7.53
C GLY A 18 12.00 24.88 -7.64
N LEU A 19 12.79 23.81 -7.80
CA LEU A 19 12.30 22.42 -7.96
C LEU A 19 11.41 21.96 -6.78
N CYS A 20 11.70 22.44 -5.57
CA CYS A 20 10.90 22.14 -4.38
C CYS A 20 9.49 22.74 -4.44
N THR A 21 9.31 23.88 -5.12
CA THR A 21 8.00 24.55 -5.23
C THR A 21 7.05 23.74 -6.11
N THR A 22 7.54 23.20 -7.22
CA THR A 22 6.76 22.37 -8.14
C THR A 22 6.50 20.98 -7.58
N ALA A 23 7.45 20.41 -6.84
CA ALA A 23 7.29 19.10 -6.21
C ALA A 23 6.31 19.10 -5.03
N CYS A 24 6.16 20.23 -4.34
CA CYS A 24 5.24 20.35 -3.21
C CYS A 24 3.80 20.49 -3.71
N ALA A 25 3.03 19.40 -3.64
CA ALA A 25 1.62 19.39 -4.01
C ALA A 25 0.78 20.36 -3.15
N GLU A 26 1.12 20.48 -1.86
CA GLU A 26 0.47 21.36 -0.87
C GLU A 26 0.63 22.86 -1.16
N GLY A 27 1.52 23.24 -2.07
CA GLY A 27 1.83 24.65 -2.32
C GLY A 27 2.53 25.35 -1.16
N ALA A 28 3.06 24.61 -0.18
CA ALA A 28 3.66 25.17 1.02
C ALA A 28 4.98 25.93 0.77
N LEU A 29 5.64 25.70 -0.37
CA LEU A 29 6.91 26.32 -0.73
C LEU A 29 6.76 27.30 -1.90
N ALA A 30 7.39 28.47 -1.76
CA ALA A 30 7.50 29.50 -2.79
C ALA A 30 8.93 30.03 -2.87
N LEU A 31 9.24 30.80 -3.90
CA LEU A 31 10.48 31.59 -3.96
C LEU A 31 10.18 33.01 -3.46
N ASP A 32 11.07 33.55 -2.63
CA ASP A 32 11.02 34.94 -2.19
C ASP A 32 11.61 35.90 -3.24
N GLU A 33 11.65 37.19 -2.91
CA GLU A 33 12.21 38.24 -3.78
C GLU A 33 13.71 38.06 -4.07
N GLU A 34 14.45 37.35 -3.20
CA GLU A 34 15.85 36.99 -3.39
C GLU A 34 16.03 35.72 -4.23
N GLY A 35 14.92 35.11 -4.66
CA GLY A 35 14.91 33.85 -5.41
C GLY A 35 15.22 32.63 -4.56
N LYS A 36 15.15 32.71 -3.22
CA LYS A 36 15.39 31.58 -2.32
C LYS A 36 14.08 30.90 -1.93
N ALA A 37 14.12 29.60 -1.68
CA ALA A 37 12.97 28.86 -1.21
C ALA A 37 12.56 29.33 0.19
N VAL A 38 11.25 29.53 0.39
CA VAL A 38 10.65 29.90 1.66
C VAL A 38 9.39 29.07 1.90
N LEU A 39 9.13 28.78 3.18
CA LEU A 39 7.87 28.19 3.60
C LEU A 39 6.82 29.29 3.74
N VAL A 40 5.74 29.20 2.97
CA VAL A 40 4.69 30.24 2.92
C VAL A 40 4.00 30.34 4.27
N ARG A 41 3.52 29.20 4.80
CA ARG A 41 2.95 29.07 6.13
C ARG A 41 3.13 27.66 6.67
N ASP A 42 3.28 27.55 7.98
CA ASP A 42 3.40 26.26 8.67
C ASP A 42 2.14 25.39 8.50
N LEU A 43 0.97 26.02 8.43
CA LEU A 43 -0.34 25.38 8.23
C LEU A 43 -0.43 24.59 6.90
N TYR A 44 0.30 25.00 5.86
CA TYR A 44 0.27 24.33 4.55
C TYR A 44 1.28 23.18 4.44
N CYS A 45 2.33 23.20 5.27
CA CYS A 45 3.28 22.12 5.29
C CYS A 45 2.62 20.90 5.95
N ASP A 46 2.63 19.74 5.30
CA ASP A 46 2.22 18.46 5.91
C ASP A 46 3.37 17.78 6.67
N GLY A 47 4.62 18.09 6.27
CA GLY A 47 5.82 17.48 6.84
C GLY A 47 6.21 16.15 6.19
N MET A 48 5.65 15.79 5.03
CA MET A 48 5.97 14.53 4.33
C MET A 48 7.39 14.51 3.75
N GLY A 49 7.91 15.67 3.31
CA GLY A 49 9.31 15.79 2.87
C GLY A 49 9.61 15.44 1.42
N VAL A 50 8.62 15.37 0.52
CA VAL A 50 8.83 15.16 -0.93
C VAL A 50 9.83 16.17 -1.53
N CYS A 51 9.87 17.38 -0.99
CA CYS A 51 10.78 18.43 -1.42
C CYS A 51 12.27 18.12 -1.15
N LEU A 52 12.60 17.21 -0.22
CA LEU A 52 13.97 16.80 0.07
C LEU A 52 14.58 16.02 -1.10
N ASP A 53 13.79 15.11 -1.71
CA ASP A 53 14.26 14.21 -2.79
C ASP A 53 14.57 14.95 -4.09
N VAL A 54 13.96 16.12 -4.30
CA VAL A 54 14.15 16.94 -5.51
C VAL A 54 15.18 18.05 -5.33
N CYS A 55 15.73 18.23 -4.12
CA CYS A 55 16.66 19.32 -3.83
C CYS A 55 18.09 18.90 -4.21
N PRO A 56 18.69 19.48 -5.28
CA PRO A 56 20.02 19.08 -5.73
C PRO A 56 21.13 19.49 -4.76
N THR A 57 20.91 20.54 -3.96
CA THR A 57 21.89 21.05 -3.01
C THR A 57 21.71 20.50 -1.59
N GLY A 58 20.63 19.76 -1.33
CA GLY A 58 20.32 19.25 0.02
C GLY A 58 19.95 20.35 1.03
N ALA A 59 19.46 21.51 0.58
CA ALA A 59 19.12 22.64 1.44
C ALA A 59 17.87 22.44 2.32
N LEU A 60 17.10 21.37 2.12
CA LEU A 60 15.84 21.11 2.81
C LEU A 60 16.01 19.99 3.83
N THR A 61 15.49 20.21 5.05
CA THR A 61 15.51 19.21 6.13
C THR A 61 14.17 19.17 6.87
N ILE A 62 13.88 18.08 7.57
CA ILE A 62 12.72 17.98 8.46
C ILE A 62 13.21 18.21 9.89
N VAL A 63 12.60 19.16 10.59
CA VAL A 63 12.89 19.48 11.98
C VAL A 63 11.62 19.38 12.82
N GLU A 64 11.79 19.13 14.12
CA GLU A 64 10.70 19.25 15.08
C GLU A 64 10.75 20.64 15.71
N ARG A 65 9.75 21.47 15.44
CA ARG A 65 9.58 22.79 16.06
C ARG A 65 8.10 23.08 16.33
N GLU A 66 7.86 24.12 17.13
CA GLU A 66 6.51 24.64 17.32
C GLU A 66 5.99 25.27 16.02
N GLY A 67 4.77 24.91 15.63
CA GLY A 67 4.12 25.43 14.43
C GLY A 67 2.60 25.26 14.46
N GLU A 68 1.93 25.88 13.48
CA GLU A 68 0.50 25.66 13.21
C GLU A 68 0.26 24.20 12.79
N GLU A 69 -0.89 23.63 13.15
CA GLU A 69 -1.26 22.29 12.67
C GLU A 69 -1.55 22.30 11.17
N TYR A 70 -1.32 21.18 10.50
CA TYR A 70 -1.57 21.10 9.07
C TYR A 70 -3.08 21.13 8.81
N ASP A 71 -3.49 21.97 7.86
CA ASP A 71 -4.87 22.06 7.41
C ASP A 71 -4.94 21.78 5.91
N CYS A 72 -5.44 20.59 5.57
CA CYS A 72 -5.56 20.16 4.18
C CYS A 72 -6.58 20.98 3.38
N GLU A 73 -7.60 21.56 4.02
CA GLU A 73 -8.58 22.39 3.33
C GLU A 73 -7.96 23.74 2.98
N ALA A 74 -7.27 24.36 3.94
CA ALA A 74 -6.58 25.62 3.72
C ALA A 74 -5.43 25.48 2.71
N ALA A 75 -4.68 24.38 2.72
CA ALA A 75 -3.67 24.07 1.72
C ALA A 75 -4.30 23.91 0.33
N ARG A 76 -5.43 23.21 0.23
CA ARG A 76 -6.15 23.04 -1.03
C ARG A 76 -6.66 24.36 -1.60
N GLU A 77 -7.29 25.19 -0.78
CA GLU A 77 -7.73 26.53 -1.19
C GLU A 77 -6.57 27.39 -1.68
N HIS A 78 -5.44 27.36 -0.96
CA HIS A 78 -4.23 28.05 -1.37
C HIS A 78 -3.75 27.60 -2.76
N VAL A 79 -3.74 26.28 -3.03
CA VAL A 79 -3.34 25.73 -4.33
C VAL A 79 -4.36 26.07 -5.42
N VAL A 80 -5.67 26.06 -5.13
CA VAL A 80 -6.69 26.51 -6.09
C VAL A 80 -6.41 27.95 -6.52
N HIS A 81 -6.10 28.84 -5.59
CA HIS A 81 -5.85 30.26 -5.89
C HIS A 81 -4.52 30.52 -6.59
N THR A 82 -3.47 29.75 -6.29
CA THR A 82 -2.11 30.00 -6.80
C THR A 82 -1.76 29.20 -8.05
N ARG A 83 -2.30 27.98 -8.19
CA ARG A 83 -1.94 27.01 -9.25
C ARG A 83 -3.15 26.45 -10.00
N GLY A 84 -4.37 26.77 -9.58
CA GLY A 84 -5.62 26.37 -10.24
C GLY A 84 -6.24 25.09 -9.67
N ALA A 85 -7.47 24.82 -10.11
CA ALA A 85 -8.29 23.71 -9.59
C ALA A 85 -7.74 22.32 -9.92
N GLU A 86 -7.03 22.17 -11.04
CA GLU A 86 -6.41 20.89 -11.44
C GLU A 86 -5.24 20.52 -10.52
N ALA A 87 -4.36 21.47 -10.19
CA ALA A 87 -3.27 21.26 -9.24
C ALA A 87 -3.78 20.94 -7.83
N ALA A 88 -4.91 21.53 -7.43
CA ALA A 88 -5.53 21.29 -6.13
C ALA A 88 -6.09 19.87 -5.94
N ALA A 89 -6.20 19.07 -7.01
CA ALA A 89 -6.57 17.66 -6.92
C ALA A 89 -5.42 16.78 -6.42
N ALA A 90 -4.18 17.25 -6.51
CA ALA A 90 -2.98 16.53 -6.07
C ALA A 90 -2.60 16.80 -4.61
N VAL A 91 -3.24 17.78 -3.96
CA VAL A 91 -3.05 18.11 -2.54
C VAL A 91 -3.43 16.90 -1.69
N HIS A 92 -2.53 16.50 -0.79
CA HIS A 92 -2.76 15.38 0.10
C HIS A 92 -4.02 15.65 0.91
N GLN A 93 -4.95 14.69 0.83
CA GLN A 93 -6.10 14.71 1.70
C GLN A 93 -5.67 14.11 3.03
N GLY A 94 -5.98 14.79 4.15
CA GLY A 94 -5.62 14.32 5.48
C GLY A 94 -6.13 12.89 5.76
N PRO A 95 -5.57 12.21 6.78
CA PRO A 95 -6.01 10.87 7.16
C PRO A 95 -7.53 10.83 7.38
N GLY A 96 -8.22 9.95 6.64
CA GLY A 96 -9.68 9.76 6.73
C GLY A 96 -10.50 10.38 5.60
N ALA A 97 -9.87 11.01 4.61
CA ALA A 97 -10.60 11.50 3.44
C ALA A 97 -11.12 10.34 2.55
N PRO A 98 -12.30 10.50 1.93
CA PRO A 98 -12.89 9.45 1.11
C PRO A 98 -12.03 9.15 -0.11
N SER A 99 -11.41 7.97 -0.15
CA SER A 99 -10.75 7.46 -1.35
C SER A 99 -11.79 7.22 -2.44
N ALA A 100 -11.48 7.60 -3.68
CA ALA A 100 -12.30 7.23 -4.83
C ALA A 100 -12.49 5.69 -4.88
N PRO A 101 -13.68 5.19 -5.32
CA PRO A 101 -13.91 3.76 -5.44
C PRO A 101 -12.83 3.09 -6.31
N ALA A 102 -12.09 2.15 -5.75
CA ALA A 102 -11.10 1.39 -6.50
C ALA A 102 -11.79 0.35 -7.40
N PRO A 103 -11.33 0.18 -8.67
CA PRO A 103 -11.83 -0.90 -9.51
C PRO A 103 -11.47 -2.26 -8.93
N SER A 104 -12.32 -3.26 -9.16
CA SER A 104 -12.04 -4.63 -8.73
C SER A 104 -10.96 -5.27 -9.61
N GLU A 105 -9.90 -5.78 -8.97
CA GLU A 105 -8.86 -6.59 -9.61
C GLU A 105 -9.21 -8.09 -9.73
N LEU A 106 -10.43 -8.49 -9.33
CA LEU A 106 -10.83 -9.90 -9.38
C LEU A 106 -11.10 -10.36 -10.82
N THR A 107 -10.44 -11.44 -11.23
CA THR A 107 -10.51 -11.96 -12.61
C THR A 107 -11.03 -13.39 -12.71
N GLN A 108 -11.52 -13.97 -11.61
CA GLN A 108 -12.06 -15.33 -11.57
C GLN A 108 -13.12 -15.50 -10.46
N TRP A 109 -14.00 -16.48 -10.64
CA TRP A 109 -15.04 -16.88 -9.67
C TRP A 109 -15.36 -18.38 -9.82
N PRO A 110 -15.72 -19.12 -8.75
CA PRO A 110 -15.76 -18.71 -7.33
C PRO A 110 -14.36 -18.52 -6.73
N VAL A 111 -14.29 -17.87 -5.56
CA VAL A 111 -13.02 -17.62 -4.85
C VAL A 111 -12.79 -18.54 -3.65
N GLN A 112 -13.84 -19.13 -3.10
CA GLN A 112 -13.75 -19.98 -1.91
C GLN A 112 -13.10 -21.32 -2.26
N LEU A 113 -12.07 -21.73 -1.52
CA LEU A 113 -11.35 -22.98 -1.75
C LEU A 113 -12.31 -24.17 -1.74
N HIS A 114 -13.34 -24.13 -0.90
CA HIS A 114 -14.42 -25.12 -0.87
C HIS A 114 -15.14 -25.30 -2.22
N LEU A 115 -15.35 -24.20 -2.96
CA LEU A 115 -16.21 -24.16 -4.15
C LEU A 115 -15.46 -24.24 -5.48
N ILE A 116 -14.17 -23.88 -5.50
CA ILE A 116 -13.41 -23.87 -6.76
C ILE A 116 -13.27 -25.28 -7.36
N SER A 117 -13.13 -25.35 -8.67
CA SER A 117 -12.65 -26.57 -9.33
C SER A 117 -11.14 -26.45 -9.53
N PRO A 118 -10.32 -27.41 -9.02
CA PRO A 118 -8.88 -27.44 -9.27
C PRO A 118 -8.51 -27.45 -10.76
N GLU A 119 -9.38 -27.99 -11.62
CA GLU A 119 -9.11 -28.13 -13.06
C GLU A 119 -9.53 -26.90 -13.87
N ALA A 120 -9.98 -25.83 -13.22
CA ALA A 120 -10.46 -24.65 -13.93
C ALA A 120 -9.33 -23.97 -14.72
N PRO A 121 -9.54 -23.65 -16.01
CA PRO A 121 -8.45 -23.26 -16.92
C PRO A 121 -7.78 -21.94 -16.56
N TYR A 122 -8.46 -21.05 -15.82
CA TYR A 122 -7.89 -19.77 -15.40
C TYR A 122 -6.78 -19.89 -14.35
N PHE A 123 -6.57 -21.07 -13.73
CA PHE A 123 -5.47 -21.30 -12.80
C PHE A 123 -4.16 -21.73 -13.47
N GLN A 124 -4.21 -22.15 -14.73
CA GLN A 124 -3.04 -22.65 -15.46
C GLN A 124 -1.94 -21.60 -15.53
N GLU A 125 -0.76 -21.95 -15.00
CA GLU A 125 0.44 -21.10 -14.97
C GLU A 125 0.19 -19.69 -14.40
N ALA A 126 -0.78 -19.55 -13.50
CA ALA A 126 -1.13 -18.30 -12.86
C ALA A 126 -0.27 -18.03 -11.62
N ASP A 127 -0.18 -16.77 -11.21
CA ASP A 127 0.24 -16.43 -9.85
C ASP A 127 -0.93 -16.67 -8.89
N LEU A 128 -0.75 -17.58 -7.93
CA LEU A 128 -1.79 -17.99 -6.99
C LEU A 128 -1.69 -17.20 -5.70
N LEU A 129 -2.81 -16.64 -5.26
CA LEU A 129 -3.00 -16.03 -3.95
C LEU A 129 -3.88 -16.96 -3.10
N VAL A 130 -3.34 -17.47 -2.01
CA VAL A 130 -4.09 -18.19 -0.99
C VAL A 130 -4.32 -17.24 0.18
N ALA A 131 -5.55 -16.75 0.36
CA ALA A 131 -5.86 -15.71 1.33
C ALA A 131 -6.75 -16.21 2.46
N ALA A 132 -6.47 -15.80 3.70
CA ALA A 132 -7.41 -15.95 4.81
C ALA A 132 -8.53 -14.90 4.73
N ASP A 133 -9.75 -15.26 5.12
CA ASP A 133 -10.96 -14.42 4.99
C ASP A 133 -10.78 -12.99 5.47
N CYS A 134 -10.18 -12.81 6.65
CA CYS A 134 -10.05 -11.50 7.28
C CYS A 134 -9.09 -10.55 6.55
N THR A 135 -8.21 -11.06 5.68
CA THR A 135 -7.15 -10.25 5.04
C THR A 135 -7.70 -9.14 4.16
N ALA A 136 -8.76 -9.43 3.39
CA ALA A 136 -9.40 -8.44 2.52
C ALA A 136 -10.21 -7.39 3.30
N PHE A 137 -10.65 -7.72 4.51
CA PHE A 137 -11.38 -6.78 5.38
C PHE A 137 -10.45 -5.92 6.23
N ALA A 138 -9.30 -6.46 6.63
CA ALA A 138 -8.28 -5.70 7.35
C ALA A 138 -7.53 -4.74 6.43
N ARG A 139 -7.20 -5.18 5.20
CA ARG A 139 -6.45 -4.37 4.25
C ARG A 139 -7.36 -3.69 3.22
N GLY A 140 -7.62 -2.40 3.39
CA GLY A 140 -8.49 -1.65 2.47
C GLY A 140 -8.07 -1.69 1.00
N SER A 141 -6.76 -1.68 0.72
CA SER A 141 -6.18 -1.77 -0.63
C SER A 141 -5.85 -3.20 -1.07
N PHE A 142 -6.44 -4.23 -0.45
CA PHE A 142 -6.18 -5.65 -0.74
C PHE A 142 -6.16 -5.99 -2.23
N HIS A 143 -7.10 -5.45 -3.00
CA HIS A 143 -7.19 -5.72 -4.43
C HIS A 143 -5.93 -5.23 -5.18
N ALA A 144 -5.53 -3.98 -4.93
CA ALA A 144 -4.37 -3.37 -5.57
C ALA A 144 -3.05 -4.02 -5.12
N ASP A 145 -2.92 -4.34 -3.83
CA ASP A 145 -1.64 -4.78 -3.25
C ASP A 145 -1.39 -6.28 -3.40
N LEU A 146 -2.46 -7.09 -3.34
CA LEU A 146 -2.35 -8.54 -3.24
C LEU A 146 -3.09 -9.29 -4.32
N LEU A 147 -4.21 -8.79 -4.86
CA LEU A 147 -5.01 -9.53 -5.85
C LEU A 147 -4.63 -9.24 -7.30
N ARG A 148 -4.14 -8.04 -7.61
CA ARG A 148 -3.79 -7.65 -8.98
C ARG A 148 -2.90 -8.69 -9.64
N ASP A 149 -3.29 -9.06 -10.86
CA ASP A 149 -2.63 -10.07 -11.72
C ASP A 149 -2.54 -11.49 -11.14
N ARG A 150 -3.29 -11.79 -10.06
CA ARG A 150 -3.29 -13.09 -9.39
C ARG A 150 -4.66 -13.76 -9.45
N LYS A 151 -4.66 -15.08 -9.33
CA LYS A 151 -5.87 -15.88 -9.07
C LYS A 151 -5.94 -16.16 -7.58
N ILE A 152 -7.09 -15.93 -6.98
CA ILE A 152 -7.28 -16.09 -5.53
C ILE A 152 -8.08 -17.36 -5.20
N VAL A 153 -7.63 -18.04 -4.15
CA VAL A 153 -8.42 -18.99 -3.38
C VAL A 153 -8.46 -18.53 -1.92
N VAL A 154 -9.64 -18.57 -1.33
CA VAL A 154 -9.90 -18.10 0.04
C VAL A 154 -10.19 -19.30 0.94
N ALA A 155 -9.56 -19.36 2.10
CA ALA A 155 -9.77 -20.42 3.08
C ALA A 155 -9.47 -19.92 4.50
N CYS A 156 -10.29 -20.33 5.47
CA CYS A 156 -10.10 -20.03 6.87
C CYS A 156 -9.94 -21.31 7.69
N PRO A 157 -8.73 -21.67 8.15
CA PRO A 157 -8.51 -22.93 8.87
C PRO A 157 -9.23 -23.01 10.22
N LYS A 158 -9.76 -21.89 10.72
CA LYS A 158 -10.53 -21.82 11.96
C LYS A 158 -12.03 -22.07 11.75
N LEU A 159 -12.56 -21.71 10.58
CA LEU A 159 -13.99 -21.77 10.28
C LEU A 159 -14.34 -22.93 9.36
N ASP A 160 -13.42 -23.31 8.47
CA ASP A 160 -13.64 -24.33 7.47
C ASP A 160 -13.31 -25.74 7.98
N ASP A 161 -13.96 -26.74 7.40
CA ASP A 161 -13.46 -28.11 7.45
C ASP A 161 -12.27 -28.25 6.48
N THR A 162 -11.06 -28.21 7.03
CA THR A 162 -9.82 -28.25 6.25
C THR A 162 -9.41 -29.65 5.82
N GLY A 163 -10.07 -30.71 6.31
CA GLY A 163 -9.75 -32.09 5.95
C GLY A 163 -9.58 -32.33 4.43
N PRO A 164 -10.54 -31.90 3.58
CA PRO A 164 -10.43 -32.06 2.13
C PRO A 164 -9.51 -31.02 1.45
N TYR A 165 -9.14 -29.94 2.13
CA TYR A 165 -8.43 -28.82 1.49
C TYR A 165 -7.01 -29.16 1.09
N LEU A 166 -6.31 -29.99 1.88
CA LEU A 166 -4.94 -30.41 1.55
C LEU A 166 -4.93 -31.08 0.18
N LYS A 167 -5.76 -32.11 -0.01
CA LYS A 167 -5.86 -32.82 -1.31
C LYS A 167 -6.24 -31.86 -2.43
N LYS A 168 -7.19 -30.95 -2.18
CA LYS A 168 -7.67 -30.01 -3.20
C LYS A 168 -6.60 -29.03 -3.64
N LEU A 169 -5.78 -28.54 -2.71
CA LEU A 169 -4.63 -27.69 -3.02
C LEU A 169 -3.54 -28.48 -3.75
N VAL A 170 -3.28 -29.73 -3.35
CA VAL A 170 -2.36 -30.63 -4.09
C VAL A 170 -2.81 -30.80 -5.53
N ASP A 171 -4.09 -31.13 -5.76
CA ASP A 171 -4.67 -31.29 -7.09
C ASP A 171 -4.57 -29.98 -7.89
N LEU A 172 -4.87 -28.84 -7.26
CA LEU A 172 -4.79 -27.51 -7.88
C LEU A 172 -3.35 -27.18 -8.32
N ILE A 173 -2.37 -27.37 -7.45
CA ILE A 173 -0.97 -27.07 -7.72
C ILE A 173 -0.42 -28.02 -8.79
N ALA A 174 -0.67 -29.31 -8.66
CA ALA A 174 -0.17 -30.33 -9.59
C ALA A 174 -0.74 -30.17 -11.01
N ALA A 175 -2.03 -29.87 -11.13
CA ALA A 175 -2.70 -29.72 -12.43
C ALA A 175 -2.33 -28.42 -13.15
N ASN A 176 -2.08 -27.33 -12.41
CA ASN A 176 -1.96 -26.00 -13.00
C ASN A 176 -0.55 -25.43 -13.00
N ARG A 177 0.36 -25.95 -12.19
CA ARG A 177 1.76 -25.50 -12.09
C ARG A 177 1.88 -23.96 -11.95
N PRO A 178 1.36 -23.38 -10.86
CA PRO A 178 1.39 -21.93 -10.66
C PRO A 178 2.81 -21.37 -10.71
N LYS A 179 2.96 -20.14 -11.20
CA LYS A 179 4.26 -19.45 -11.30
C LYS A 179 4.82 -19.07 -9.93
N SER A 180 3.93 -18.63 -9.04
CA SER A 180 4.23 -18.34 -7.64
C SER A 180 3.00 -18.59 -6.77
N ILE A 181 3.23 -18.83 -5.48
CA ILE A 181 2.17 -18.90 -4.48
C ILE A 181 2.43 -17.84 -3.43
N THR A 182 1.43 -16.99 -3.19
CA THR A 182 1.43 -16.02 -2.09
C THR A 182 0.39 -16.42 -1.08
N ILE A 183 0.82 -16.56 0.17
CA ILE A 183 -0.08 -16.80 1.30
C ILE A 183 -0.34 -15.45 1.96
N ALA A 184 -1.56 -14.94 1.88
CA ALA A 184 -1.98 -13.78 2.66
C ALA A 184 -2.67 -14.25 3.93
N ARG A 185 -2.11 -13.90 5.09
CA ARG A 185 -2.66 -14.27 6.39
C ARG A 185 -2.65 -13.11 7.36
N MET A 186 -3.47 -13.17 8.39
CA MET A 186 -3.37 -12.25 9.50
C MET A 186 -2.20 -12.65 10.42
N THR A 187 -1.70 -11.71 11.23
CA THR A 187 -0.71 -11.94 12.29
C THR A 187 -1.25 -12.78 13.46
N VAL A 188 -2.56 -13.00 13.53
CA VAL A 188 -3.19 -13.79 14.58
C VAL A 188 -2.91 -15.30 14.44
N PRO A 189 -2.80 -16.04 15.56
CA PRO A 189 -2.37 -17.44 15.54
C PRO A 189 -3.33 -18.37 14.80
N CYS A 190 -4.62 -18.03 14.70
CA CYS A 190 -5.59 -18.86 13.98
C CYS A 190 -5.28 -18.98 12.48
N CYS A 191 -4.58 -18.03 11.87
CA CYS A 191 -4.23 -18.10 10.45
C CYS A 191 -2.96 -18.92 10.15
N GLY A 192 -2.21 -19.34 11.19
CA GLY A 192 -0.98 -20.11 11.00
C GLY A 192 -1.20 -21.49 10.34
N GLY A 193 -2.41 -22.05 10.48
CA GLY A 193 -2.78 -23.30 9.81
C GLY A 193 -2.82 -23.18 8.29
N LEU A 194 -3.10 -21.99 7.75
CA LEU A 194 -3.17 -21.78 6.30
C LEU A 194 -1.79 -21.90 5.65
N SER A 195 -0.76 -21.30 6.27
CA SER A 195 0.62 -21.42 5.77
C SER A 195 1.07 -22.87 5.72
N ARG A 196 0.87 -23.62 6.80
CA ARG A 196 1.23 -25.04 6.88
C ARG A 196 0.51 -25.87 5.83
N LEU A 197 -0.79 -25.64 5.65
CA LEU A 197 -1.59 -26.35 4.67
C LEU A 197 -1.08 -26.15 3.24
N VAL A 198 -0.69 -24.92 2.90
CA VAL A 198 -0.15 -24.58 1.56
C VAL A 198 1.25 -25.17 1.37
N GLU A 199 2.13 -25.02 2.36
CA GLU A 199 3.49 -25.59 2.33
C GLU A 199 3.45 -27.12 2.18
N GLU A 200 2.57 -27.80 2.93
CA GLU A 200 2.35 -29.24 2.82
C GLU A 200 1.76 -29.64 1.46
N ALA A 201 0.83 -28.85 0.93
CA ALA A 201 0.28 -29.09 -0.40
C ALA A 201 1.34 -28.96 -1.50
N VAL A 202 2.23 -27.97 -1.42
CA VAL A 202 3.35 -27.81 -2.35
C VAL A 202 4.28 -29.01 -2.27
N ALA A 203 4.68 -29.42 -1.05
CA ALA A 203 5.52 -30.58 -0.85
C ALA A 203 4.90 -31.88 -1.42
N CYS A 204 3.59 -32.08 -1.24
CA CYS A 204 2.86 -33.24 -1.75
C CYS A 204 2.59 -33.19 -3.26
N SER A 205 2.54 -31.99 -3.87
CA SER A 205 2.24 -31.82 -5.31
C SER A 205 3.37 -32.25 -6.24
N GLY A 206 4.61 -32.29 -5.73
CA GLY A 206 5.81 -32.54 -6.54
C GLY A 206 6.15 -31.42 -7.53
N VAL A 207 5.49 -30.26 -7.42
CA VAL A 207 5.80 -29.06 -8.22
C VAL A 207 6.72 -28.15 -7.41
N ASP A 208 7.84 -27.77 -8.02
CA ASP A 208 8.74 -26.75 -7.46
C ASP A 208 8.17 -25.36 -7.80
N VAL A 209 7.67 -24.66 -6.78
CA VAL A 209 7.06 -23.34 -6.92
C VAL A 209 7.46 -22.45 -5.74
N PRO A 210 7.87 -21.19 -5.98
CA PRO A 210 8.21 -20.28 -4.90
C PRO A 210 6.95 -19.92 -4.09
N VAL A 211 7.05 -20.09 -2.77
CA VAL A 211 6.01 -19.71 -1.81
C VAL A 211 6.49 -18.50 -1.01
N ARG A 212 5.68 -17.45 -0.94
CA ARG A 212 5.90 -16.29 -0.07
C ARG A 212 4.73 -16.09 0.87
N THR A 213 4.98 -15.70 2.11
CA THR A 213 3.95 -15.35 3.07
C THR A 213 3.92 -13.84 3.27
N VAL A 214 2.73 -13.26 3.24
CA VAL A 214 2.45 -11.86 3.58
C VAL A 214 1.57 -11.87 4.82
N MET A 215 2.06 -11.27 5.91
CA MET A 215 1.30 -11.12 7.13
C MET A 215 0.66 -9.75 7.22
N ILE A 216 -0.61 -9.69 7.60
CA ILE A 216 -1.38 -8.47 7.77
C ILE A 216 -1.67 -8.27 9.25
N GLY A 217 -1.30 -7.10 9.77
CA GLY A 217 -1.57 -6.65 11.13
C GLY A 217 -3.06 -6.43 11.39
N LEU A 218 -3.43 -6.27 12.67
CA LEU A 218 -4.81 -5.90 13.04
C LEU A 218 -5.17 -4.47 12.60
N ASP A 219 -4.15 -3.64 12.37
CA ASP A 219 -4.20 -2.30 11.80
C ASP A 219 -4.29 -2.29 10.26
N GLY A 220 -4.19 -3.45 9.61
CA GLY A 220 -4.25 -3.58 8.15
C GLY A 220 -2.89 -3.43 7.45
N GLU A 221 -1.81 -3.16 8.20
CA GLU A 221 -0.47 -2.99 7.64
C GLU A 221 0.21 -4.33 7.34
N ILE A 222 1.08 -4.35 6.32
CA ILE A 222 1.87 -5.53 6.00
C ILE A 222 3.06 -5.59 6.97
N VAL A 223 3.16 -6.70 7.69
CA VAL A 223 4.31 -7.03 8.53
C VAL A 223 5.28 -7.85 7.68
N LEU A 224 6.45 -7.29 7.42
CA LEU A 224 7.55 -8.01 6.77
C LEU A 224 8.14 -9.00 7.78
N ASP A 225 8.18 -10.29 7.40
CA ASP A 225 8.95 -11.29 8.16
C ASP A 225 10.42 -10.86 8.15
N SER A 226 10.98 -10.68 9.36
CA SER A 226 12.41 -10.41 9.59
C SER A 226 13.23 -11.69 9.49
#